data_AF-A0A1E3NLK8-F1
#
_entry.id   AF-A0A1E3NLK8-F1
#
_cell.length_a   1.000
_cell.length_b   1.000
_cell.length_c   1.000
_cell.angle_alpha   90.00
_cell.angle_beta   90.00
_cell.angle_gamma   90.00
#
_symmetry.space_group_name_H-M   'P 1'
#
loop_
_entity.id
_entity.type
_entity.pdbx_description
1 polymer ?
#
loop_
_entity_poly.entity_id
_entity_poly.type
_entity_poly.pdbx_seq_one_letter_code
_entity_poly.pdbx_strand_id
1 'polypeptide(L)'
;MFKFLRKHLTVPERPSRLSILNFAKPDAFPRIQTTSDSTLGGYSTAYLEPYRASADTNLVGHFHGNLNQTLPKGETKVKQSGWAMFKTKNRIQDPNAQFKPFYLFKSQANFWWDWSPFEVLHMRVMNLTPNRKFMVNIQTDTMSRTDLYQHRLFTNPLSSGSSDSNASPVWENIFINLNEFVLTNRRHRSSSISI
;
A
#
# COMPACT_ATOMS: atom_id res chain seq x y z
N MET A 1 20.96 10.30 44.51
CA MET A 1 21.55 10.30 43.15
C MET A 1 20.54 10.39 41.99
N PHE A 2 19.22 10.19 42.19
CA PHE A 2 18.22 10.14 41.10
C PHE A 2 17.56 11.48 40.70
N LYS A 3 17.78 12.60 41.42
CA LYS A 3 17.10 13.88 41.13
C LYS A 3 17.66 14.65 39.93
N PHE A 4 18.89 14.35 39.49
CA PHE A 4 19.56 15.13 38.43
C PHE A 4 19.18 14.68 37.00
N LEU A 5 18.73 13.43 36.81
CA LEU A 5 18.32 12.91 35.50
C LEU A 5 16.94 13.41 35.02
N ARG A 6 16.08 13.92 35.91
CA ARG A 6 14.73 14.39 35.54
C ARG A 6 14.73 15.62 34.65
N LYS A 7 15.76 16.47 34.70
CA LYS A 7 15.84 17.73 33.93
C LYS A 7 16.09 17.51 32.43
N HIS A 8 16.51 16.31 32.02
CA HIS A 8 16.80 15.98 30.62
C HIS A 8 15.86 14.93 30.02
N LEU A 9 14.83 14.52 30.77
CA LEU A 9 13.79 13.64 30.26
C LEU A 9 12.66 14.50 29.69
N THR A 10 12.81 14.92 28.43
CA THR A 10 11.70 15.49 27.67
C THR A 10 10.73 14.38 27.30
N VAL A 11 9.43 14.64 27.43
CA VAL A 11 8.42 13.73 26.89
C VAL A 11 8.62 13.71 25.37
N PRO A 12 8.76 12.54 24.72
CA PRO A 12 8.87 12.49 23.27
C PRO A 12 7.61 13.08 22.66
N GLU A 13 7.78 14.08 21.80
CA GLU A 13 6.68 14.70 21.07
C GLU A 13 6.10 13.66 20.10
N ARG A 14 4.78 13.40 20.22
CA ARG A 14 4.11 12.47 19.31
C ARG A 14 3.82 13.22 18.00
N PRO A 15 4.38 12.79 16.86
CA PRO A 15 4.07 13.41 15.58
C PRO A 15 2.58 13.27 15.28
N SER A 16 1.92 14.37 14.90
CA SER A 16 0.49 14.36 14.54
C SER A 16 0.23 13.77 13.15
N ARG A 17 1.26 13.71 12.29
CA ARG A 17 1.18 13.12 10.95
C ARG A 17 2.50 12.49 10.53
N LEU A 18 2.43 11.40 9.78
CA LEU A 18 3.57 10.78 9.10
C LEU A 18 3.29 10.69 7.60
N SER A 19 4.12 11.34 6.80
CA SER A 19 4.04 11.27 5.34
C SER A 19 4.74 10.01 4.84
N ILE A 20 3.98 9.03 4.34
CA ILE A 20 4.51 7.78 3.78
C ILE A 20 5.02 8.02 2.35
N LEU A 21 4.12 8.46 1.46
CA LEU A 21 4.40 8.83 0.07
C LEU A 21 3.83 10.23 -0.20
N ASN A 22 4.67 11.13 -0.72
CA ASN A 22 4.25 12.46 -1.13
C ASN A 22 4.58 12.67 -2.61
N PHE A 23 3.60 12.46 -3.47
CA PHE A 23 3.75 12.56 -4.92
C PHE A 23 3.92 13.99 -5.44
N ALA A 24 3.74 15.02 -4.59
CA ALA A 24 4.11 16.38 -4.95
C ALA A 24 5.64 16.53 -5.12
N LYS A 25 6.42 15.59 -4.58
CA LYS A 25 7.88 15.56 -4.65
C LYS A 25 8.35 14.42 -5.57
N PRO A 26 9.16 14.71 -6.61
CA PRO A 26 9.73 13.69 -7.50
C PRO A 26 10.53 12.59 -6.78
N ASP A 27 11.12 12.90 -5.62
CA ASP A 27 11.93 11.96 -4.83
C ASP A 27 11.12 10.76 -4.27
N ALA A 28 9.79 10.81 -4.33
CA ALA A 28 8.93 9.71 -3.92
C ALA A 28 8.97 8.53 -4.91
N PHE A 29 9.09 8.79 -6.22
CA PHE A 29 8.95 7.77 -7.26
C PHE A 29 10.07 6.70 -7.26
N PRO A 30 11.36 7.04 -7.04
CA PRO A 30 12.42 6.02 -6.97
C PRO A 30 12.23 4.97 -5.87
N ARG A 31 11.41 5.26 -4.86
CA ARG A 31 11.10 4.34 -3.75
C ARG A 31 10.01 3.33 -4.10
N ILE A 32 9.41 3.44 -5.28
CA ILE A 32 8.26 2.63 -5.68
C ILE A 32 8.70 1.60 -6.71
N GLN A 33 8.07 0.44 -6.64
CA GLN A 33 8.21 -0.66 -7.58
C GLN A 33 6.82 -1.07 -8.03
N THR A 34 6.59 -1.08 -9.34
CA THR A 34 5.38 -1.64 -9.94
C THR A 34 5.58 -3.11 -10.27
N THR A 35 4.50 -3.88 -10.22
CA THR A 35 4.49 -5.29 -10.59
C THR A 35 3.08 -5.71 -11.01
N SER A 36 3.00 -6.75 -11.82
CA SER A 36 1.75 -7.33 -12.31
C SER A 36 1.91 -8.85 -12.46
N ASP A 37 0.82 -9.49 -12.88
CA ASP A 37 0.83 -10.91 -13.26
C ASP A 37 1.86 -11.28 -14.34
N SER A 38 2.44 -10.30 -15.06
CA SER A 38 3.51 -10.52 -16.03
C SER A 38 4.74 -11.20 -15.44
N THR A 39 5.00 -11.00 -14.14
CA THR A 39 6.07 -11.69 -13.41
C THR A 39 5.86 -13.20 -13.31
N LEU A 40 4.64 -13.68 -13.54
CA LEU A 40 4.25 -15.09 -13.59
C LEU A 40 3.85 -15.52 -15.02
N GLY A 41 4.21 -14.74 -16.04
CA GLY A 41 3.87 -15.00 -17.45
C GLY A 41 2.52 -14.44 -17.91
N GLY A 42 1.84 -13.65 -17.07
CA GLY A 42 0.61 -12.95 -17.43
C GLY A 42 0.82 -11.82 -18.44
N TYR A 43 -0.27 -11.21 -18.87
CA TYR A 43 -0.28 -10.19 -19.92
C TYR A 43 -0.62 -8.78 -19.41
N SER A 44 -0.77 -8.60 -18.09
CA SER A 44 -1.09 -7.28 -17.51
C SER A 44 0.15 -6.40 -17.39
N THR A 45 -0.06 -5.09 -17.49
CA THR A 45 0.99 -4.07 -17.32
C THR A 45 0.63 -3.13 -16.17
N ALA A 46 1.65 -2.56 -15.53
CA ALA A 46 1.49 -1.68 -14.36
C ALA A 46 2.58 -0.61 -14.32
N TYR A 47 2.15 0.65 -14.29
CA TYR A 47 3.02 1.83 -14.27
C TYR A 47 2.54 2.79 -13.19
N LEU A 48 3.49 3.44 -12.52
CA LEU A 48 3.22 4.53 -11.60
C LEU A 48 4.21 5.66 -11.91
N GLU A 49 3.71 6.71 -12.53
CA GLU A 49 4.54 7.77 -13.09
C GLU A 49 4.15 9.15 -12.56
N PRO A 50 5.11 10.10 -12.53
CA PRO A 50 4.81 11.50 -12.26
C PRO A 50 3.86 12.06 -13.33
N TYR A 51 2.76 12.67 -12.89
CA TYR A 51 1.75 13.24 -13.77
C TYR A 51 1.30 14.63 -13.30
N ARG A 52 1.01 15.49 -14.26
CA ARG A 52 0.32 16.78 -14.08
C ARG A 52 -0.76 16.89 -15.14
N ALA A 53 -1.98 17.24 -14.73
CA ALA A 53 -3.07 17.44 -15.68
C ALA A 53 -2.90 18.74 -16.50
N SER A 54 -2.29 19.76 -15.87
CA SER A 54 -1.91 21.03 -16.47
C SER A 54 -0.65 21.59 -15.78
N ALA A 55 0.04 22.54 -16.40
CA ALA A 55 1.22 23.21 -15.84
C ALA A 55 0.98 23.77 -14.43
N ASP A 56 -0.23 24.28 -14.16
CA ASP A 56 -0.61 24.88 -12.89
C ASP A 56 -1.07 23.87 -11.82
N THR A 57 -1.19 22.59 -12.18
CA THR A 57 -1.65 21.55 -11.24
C THR A 57 -0.48 20.92 -10.49
N ASN A 58 -0.74 20.52 -9.24
CA ASN A 58 0.25 19.81 -8.42
C ASN A 58 0.71 18.51 -9.09
N LEU A 59 1.98 18.15 -8.87
CA LEU A 59 2.51 16.84 -9.27
C LEU A 59 1.79 15.75 -8.49
N VAL A 60 1.34 14.71 -9.19
CA VAL A 60 0.68 13.55 -8.61
C VAL A 60 1.29 12.27 -9.16
N GLY A 61 1.01 11.14 -8.51
CA GLY A 61 1.34 9.82 -9.05
C GLY A 61 0.16 9.29 -9.83
N HIS A 62 0.36 8.95 -11.10
CA HIS A 62 -0.66 8.34 -11.93
C HIS A 62 -0.39 6.83 -12.04
N PHE A 63 -1.28 6.03 -11.44
CA PHE A 63 -1.22 4.58 -11.54
C PHE A 63 -2.08 4.12 -12.73
N HIS A 64 -1.45 3.54 -13.75
CA HIS A 64 -2.12 3.11 -14.97
C HIS A 64 -1.50 1.84 -15.56
N GLY A 65 -2.18 1.27 -16.55
CA GLY A 65 -1.76 0.03 -17.22
C GLY A 65 -2.94 -0.67 -17.85
N ASN A 66 -2.69 -1.87 -18.37
CA ASN A 66 -3.74 -2.73 -18.93
C ASN A 66 -3.84 -4.01 -18.12
N LEU A 67 -5.05 -4.40 -17.72
CA LEU A 67 -5.30 -5.64 -16.99
C LEU A 67 -5.84 -6.71 -17.95
N ASN A 68 -5.23 -7.87 -17.93
CA ASN A 68 -5.64 -9.03 -18.72
C ASN A 68 -5.86 -10.26 -17.84
N GLN A 69 -7.07 -10.80 -17.87
CA GLN A 69 -7.49 -11.97 -17.11
C GLN A 69 -7.16 -13.30 -17.80
N THR A 70 -6.63 -13.24 -19.04
CA THR A 70 -6.23 -14.43 -19.79
C THR A 70 -5.09 -15.12 -19.08
N LEU A 71 -5.25 -16.41 -18.79
CA LEU A 71 -4.20 -17.21 -18.16
C LEU A 71 -3.03 -17.45 -19.14
N PRO A 72 -1.78 -17.48 -18.65
CA PRO A 72 -0.63 -17.79 -19.49
C PRO A 72 -0.76 -19.19 -20.11
N LYS A 73 -0.48 -19.31 -21.41
CA LYS A 73 -0.49 -20.62 -22.08
C LYS A 73 0.67 -21.47 -21.54
N GLY A 74 0.35 -22.66 -21.02
CA GLY A 74 1.35 -23.66 -20.62
C GLY A 74 1.76 -23.65 -19.14
N GLU A 75 1.33 -22.67 -18.34
CA GLU A 75 1.66 -22.61 -16.91
C GLU A 75 0.48 -23.09 -16.05
N THR A 76 0.55 -24.32 -15.55
CA THR A 76 -0.55 -24.94 -14.78
C THR A 76 -0.66 -24.46 -13.34
N LYS A 77 0.35 -23.76 -12.81
CA LYS A 77 0.36 -23.26 -11.43
C LYS A 77 -0.39 -21.94 -11.27
N VAL A 78 -0.54 -21.15 -12.33
CA VAL A 78 -1.22 -19.86 -12.29
C VAL A 78 -2.72 -20.08 -12.46
N LYS A 79 -3.45 -20.00 -11.35
CA LYS A 79 -4.92 -20.19 -11.33
C LYS A 79 -5.71 -18.91 -11.61
N GLN A 80 -5.09 -17.74 -11.45
CA GLN A 80 -5.73 -16.43 -11.57
C GLN A 80 -4.75 -15.41 -12.16
N SER A 81 -5.23 -14.60 -13.10
CA SER A 81 -4.51 -13.49 -13.75
C SER A 81 -5.39 -12.23 -13.69
N GLY A 82 -4.85 -11.09 -14.09
CA GLY A 82 -5.55 -9.81 -14.15
C GLY A 82 -5.32 -8.95 -12.91
N TRP A 83 -4.09 -8.95 -12.38
CA TRP A 83 -3.71 -8.10 -11.26
C TRP A 83 -2.50 -7.23 -11.59
N ALA A 84 -2.51 -6.04 -11.01
CA ALA A 84 -1.44 -5.05 -11.07
C ALA A 84 -1.37 -4.34 -9.72
N MET A 85 -0.16 -3.98 -9.29
CA MET A 85 0.05 -3.20 -8.09
C MET A 85 1.32 -2.37 -8.17
N PHE A 86 1.45 -1.45 -7.23
CA PHE A 86 2.73 -0.87 -6.87
C PHE A 86 2.95 -1.06 -5.37
N LYS A 87 4.21 -1.08 -4.97
CA LYS A 87 4.63 -1.13 -3.57
C LYS A 87 5.84 -0.26 -3.34
N THR A 88 6.04 0.10 -2.09
CA THR A 88 7.31 0.70 -1.65
C THR A 88 8.39 -0.38 -1.63
N LYS A 89 9.58 -0.07 -2.16
CA LYS A 89 10.74 -0.97 -2.13
C LYS A 89 11.10 -1.29 -0.67
N ASN A 90 11.54 -2.52 -0.44
CA ASN A 90 12.03 -2.92 0.89
C ASN A 90 13.21 -2.03 1.29
N ARG A 91 13.29 -1.70 2.58
CA ARG A 91 14.39 -0.87 3.09
C ARG A 91 15.71 -1.60 3.01
N ILE A 92 15.71 -2.86 3.44
CA ILE A 92 16.81 -3.79 3.20
C ILE A 92 16.51 -4.54 1.90
N GLN A 93 17.40 -4.43 0.93
CA GLN A 93 17.24 -5.03 -0.40
C GLN A 93 17.65 -6.51 -0.42
N ASP A 94 18.33 -6.99 0.61
CA ASP A 94 18.69 -8.40 0.75
C ASP A 94 17.40 -9.26 0.90
N PRO A 95 17.12 -10.18 -0.05
CA PRO A 95 15.97 -11.07 0.03
C PRO A 95 16.03 -12.02 1.22
N ASN A 96 17.21 -12.21 1.82
CA ASN A 96 17.40 -13.06 3.00
C ASN A 96 17.25 -12.30 4.33
N ALA A 97 17.03 -10.98 4.32
CA ALA A 97 16.87 -10.16 5.53
C ALA A 97 15.74 -10.69 6.43
N GLN A 98 16.10 -11.34 7.54
CA GLN A 98 15.12 -11.96 8.45
C GLN A 98 14.52 -10.91 9.39
N PHE A 99 13.30 -11.20 9.85
CA PHE A 99 12.71 -10.52 11.00
C PHE A 99 13.65 -10.61 12.19
N LYS A 100 13.83 -9.51 12.92
CA LYS A 100 14.56 -9.51 14.19
C LYS A 100 13.57 -9.21 15.33
N PRO A 101 13.58 -10.00 16.43
CA PRO A 101 12.67 -9.77 17.55
C PRO A 101 12.95 -8.44 18.26
N PHE A 102 14.16 -7.90 18.11
CA PHE A 102 14.57 -6.62 18.68
C PHE A 102 15.44 -5.84 17.69
N TYR A 103 15.21 -4.53 17.63
CA TYR A 103 16.02 -3.59 16.86
C TYR A 103 16.76 -2.66 17.82
N LEU A 104 18.08 -2.84 17.96
CA LEU A 104 18.91 -1.96 18.79
C LEU A 104 19.15 -0.60 18.13
N PHE A 105 19.17 -0.58 16.80
CA PHE A 105 19.32 0.64 16.01
C PHE A 105 18.29 0.68 14.89
N LYS A 106 17.79 1.89 14.58
CA LYS A 106 16.87 2.09 13.45
C LYS A 106 17.48 1.61 12.14
N SER A 107 18.81 1.68 11.95
CA SER A 107 19.52 1.17 10.77
C SER A 107 19.32 -0.34 10.51
N GLN A 108 19.00 -1.11 11.55
CA GLN A 108 18.81 -2.57 11.48
C GLN A 108 17.36 -2.98 11.21
N ALA A 109 16.41 -2.05 11.27
CA ALA A 109 14.99 -2.32 11.05
C ALA A 109 14.68 -2.50 9.57
N ASN A 110 13.91 -3.55 9.23
CA ASN A 110 13.50 -3.84 7.85
C ASN A 110 12.36 -2.95 7.37
N PHE A 111 11.72 -2.19 8.27
CA PHE A 111 10.66 -1.24 7.96
C PHE A 111 11.18 0.19 7.80
N TRP A 112 10.46 0.98 6.99
CA TRP A 112 10.72 2.41 6.78
C TRP A 112 10.07 3.30 7.84
N TRP A 113 8.92 2.87 8.35
CA TRP A 113 8.00 3.69 9.14
C TRP A 113 7.52 2.93 10.38
N ASP A 114 7.49 3.62 11.51
CA ASP A 114 6.80 3.15 12.71
C ASP A 114 5.42 3.80 12.76
N TRP A 115 4.38 2.98 12.69
CA TRP A 115 2.99 3.42 12.65
C TRP A 115 2.31 3.37 14.02
N SER A 116 3.00 2.88 15.06
CA SER A 116 2.46 2.69 16.41
C SER A 116 1.80 3.95 17.01
N PRO A 117 2.26 5.19 16.73
CA PRO A 117 1.60 6.40 17.23
C PRO A 117 0.33 6.84 16.48
N PHE A 118 -0.04 6.17 15.38
CA PHE A 118 -1.10 6.59 14.47
C PHE A 118 -2.25 5.59 14.44
N GLU A 119 -3.46 6.08 14.15
CA GLU A 119 -4.68 5.25 14.10
C GLU A 119 -5.29 5.17 12.69
N VAL A 120 -5.03 6.18 11.85
CA VAL A 120 -5.73 6.34 10.56
C VAL A 120 -4.72 6.47 9.43
N LEU A 121 -4.92 5.69 8.38
CA LEU A 121 -4.26 5.87 7.08
C LEU A 121 -5.08 6.85 6.25
N HIS A 122 -4.47 7.98 5.87
CA HIS A 122 -5.06 8.96 4.97
C HIS A 122 -4.46 8.86 3.56
N MET A 123 -5.31 8.90 2.54
CA MET A 123 -4.91 8.97 1.14
C MET A 123 -5.77 9.99 0.41
N ARG A 124 -5.17 10.71 -0.53
CA ARG A 124 -5.88 11.55 -1.49
C ARG A 124 -5.81 10.91 -2.86
N VAL A 125 -6.95 10.49 -3.40
CA VAL A 125 -7.02 9.70 -4.64
C VAL A 125 -8.05 10.28 -5.60
N MET A 126 -7.96 9.90 -6.86
CA MET A 126 -8.95 10.21 -7.90
C MET A 126 -9.10 8.95 -8.74
N ASN A 127 -10.32 8.43 -8.86
CA ASN A 127 -10.57 7.19 -9.57
C ASN A 127 -10.93 7.47 -11.02
N LEU A 128 -10.08 7.05 -11.95
CA LEU A 128 -10.30 7.18 -13.40
C LEU A 128 -10.99 5.96 -14.02
N THR A 129 -11.19 4.90 -13.25
CA THR A 129 -11.72 3.62 -13.72
C THR A 129 -12.94 3.21 -12.90
N PRO A 130 -14.15 3.66 -13.28
CA PRO A 130 -15.38 3.22 -12.61
C PRO A 130 -15.46 1.70 -12.59
N ASN A 131 -15.91 1.15 -11.47
CA ASN A 131 -16.09 -0.29 -11.23
C ASN A 131 -14.82 -1.12 -11.01
N ARG A 132 -13.62 -0.53 -11.03
CA ARG A 132 -12.40 -1.25 -10.62
C ARG A 132 -12.28 -1.31 -9.11
N LYS A 133 -11.89 -2.49 -8.62
CA LYS A 133 -11.70 -2.76 -7.19
C LYS A 133 -10.22 -2.57 -6.88
N PHE A 134 -9.91 -1.70 -5.94
CA PHE A 134 -8.56 -1.52 -5.42
C PHE A 134 -8.46 -2.06 -4.01
N MET A 135 -7.27 -2.51 -3.64
CA MET A 135 -6.94 -2.98 -2.30
C MET A 135 -5.72 -2.24 -1.81
N VAL A 136 -5.73 -1.90 -0.52
CA VAL A 136 -4.56 -1.37 0.18
C VAL A 136 -3.99 -2.47 1.03
N ASN A 137 -2.70 -2.67 0.88
CA ASN A 137 -1.95 -3.74 1.52
C ASN A 137 -0.86 -3.15 2.40
N ILE A 138 -0.83 -3.57 3.67
CA ILE A 138 0.22 -3.25 4.62
C ILE A 138 0.97 -4.53 4.92
N GLN A 139 2.28 -4.52 4.66
CA GLN A 139 3.18 -5.58 5.08
C GLN A 139 3.91 -5.12 6.34
N THR A 140 3.78 -5.89 7.41
CA THR A 140 4.46 -5.64 8.68
C THR A 140 5.71 -6.50 8.78
N ASP A 141 6.72 -5.99 9.48
CA ASP A 141 7.93 -6.73 9.79
C ASP A 141 7.65 -7.73 10.91
N THR A 142 7.18 -8.92 10.52
CA THR A 142 6.84 -10.03 11.43
C THR A 142 7.56 -11.30 11.00
N MET A 143 7.51 -12.33 11.85
CA MET A 143 8.13 -13.64 11.54
C MET A 143 7.61 -14.24 10.22
N SER A 144 6.35 -14.00 9.87
CA SER A 144 5.76 -14.46 8.62
C SER A 144 5.90 -13.37 7.56
N ARG A 145 6.82 -13.56 6.60
CA ARG A 145 7.01 -12.60 5.49
C ARG A 145 5.82 -12.53 4.54
N THR A 146 4.96 -13.54 4.56
CA THR A 146 3.77 -13.61 3.70
C THR A 146 2.58 -12.88 4.30
N ASP A 147 2.68 -12.43 5.55
CA ASP A 147 1.57 -11.76 6.23
C ASP A 147 1.32 -10.38 5.62
N LEU A 148 0.10 -10.21 5.15
CA LEU A 148 -0.40 -9.02 4.50
C LEU A 148 -1.71 -8.64 5.17
N TYR A 149 -1.77 -7.41 5.64
CA TYR A 149 -2.98 -6.78 6.14
C TYR A 149 -3.62 -6.07 4.97
N GLN A 150 -4.85 -6.45 4.64
CA GLN A 150 -5.54 -5.98 3.45
C GLN A 150 -6.83 -5.25 3.82
N HIS A 151 -7.08 -4.13 3.14
CA HIS A 151 -8.33 -3.40 3.20
C HIS A 151 -8.81 -3.09 1.78
N ARG A 152 -10.11 -3.26 1.52
CA ARG A 152 -10.69 -2.90 0.22
C ARG A 152 -10.89 -1.39 0.15
N LEU A 153 -10.37 -0.77 -0.90
CA LEU A 153 -10.61 0.65 -1.13
C LEU A 153 -12.00 0.87 -1.72
N PHE A 154 -12.75 1.78 -1.11
CA PHE A 154 -14.04 2.24 -1.62
C PHE A 154 -13.88 3.69 -2.06
N THR A 155 -14.06 3.93 -3.35
CA THR A 155 -14.08 5.25 -3.96
C THR A 155 -15.53 5.65 -4.20
N ASN A 156 -15.88 6.92 -4.08
CA ASN A 156 -17.26 7.37 -4.33
C ASN A 156 -17.66 7.07 -5.79
N PRO A 157 -18.83 6.45 -6.07
CA PRO A 157 -19.32 6.29 -7.43
C PRO A 157 -19.33 7.62 -8.22
N LEU A 158 -19.60 8.74 -7.55
CA LEU A 158 -19.57 10.09 -8.13
C LEU A 158 -18.15 10.59 -8.44
N SER A 159 -17.13 10.16 -7.69
CA SER A 159 -15.72 10.46 -8.00
C SER A 159 -15.17 9.59 -9.12
N SER A 160 -15.83 8.46 -9.40
CA SER A 160 -15.46 7.50 -10.43
C SER A 160 -16.10 7.72 -11.81
N GLY A 161 -16.81 8.83 -12.01
CA GLY A 161 -17.65 9.02 -13.20
C GLY A 161 -18.90 8.15 -13.07
N SER A 162 -19.98 8.75 -12.57
CA SER A 162 -21.29 8.11 -12.46
C SER A 162 -21.81 7.61 -13.83
N SER A 163 -22.87 6.80 -13.82
CA SER A 163 -23.58 6.37 -15.03
C SER A 163 -24.10 7.52 -15.91
N ASP A 164 -24.08 8.76 -15.40
CA ASP A 164 -24.13 9.97 -16.22
C ASP A 164 -22.77 10.21 -16.90
N SER A 165 -22.72 9.99 -18.21
CA SER A 165 -21.55 10.08 -19.09
C SER A 165 -20.84 11.45 -19.12
N ASN A 166 -21.27 12.43 -18.32
CA ASN A 166 -20.72 13.79 -18.26
C ASN A 166 -20.03 14.15 -16.93
N ALA A 167 -20.03 13.27 -15.92
CA ALA A 167 -19.39 13.56 -14.64
C ALA A 167 -17.86 13.41 -14.74
N SER A 168 -17.13 14.49 -14.48
CA SER A 168 -15.65 14.47 -14.44
C SER A 168 -15.14 13.79 -13.16
N PRO A 169 -14.06 12.99 -13.20
CA PRO A 169 -13.45 12.41 -12.00
C PRO A 169 -13.03 13.48 -11.00
N VAL A 170 -13.22 13.21 -9.70
CA VAL A 170 -12.97 14.17 -8.63
C VAL A 170 -11.98 13.60 -7.60
N TRP A 171 -11.14 14.49 -7.05
CA TRP A 171 -10.27 14.14 -5.93
C TRP A 171 -11.06 13.89 -4.65
N GLU A 172 -10.78 12.79 -3.97
CA GLU A 172 -11.37 12.41 -2.70
C GLU A 172 -10.30 12.15 -1.63
N ASN A 173 -10.65 12.42 -0.38
CA ASN A 173 -9.84 12.06 0.78
C ASN A 173 -10.44 10.81 1.42
N ILE A 174 -9.66 9.73 1.45
CA ILE A 174 -10.04 8.47 2.06
C ILE A 174 -9.27 8.32 3.36
N PHE A 175 -10.00 8.00 4.43
CA PHE A 175 -9.47 7.71 5.75
C PHE A 175 -9.83 6.26 6.08
N ILE A 176 -8.84 5.45 6.42
CA ILE A 176 -9.01 4.03 6.79
C ILE A 176 -8.48 3.85 8.20
N ASN A 177 -9.28 3.36 9.13
CA ASN A 177 -8.78 3.03 10.46
C ASN A 177 -7.86 1.81 10.36
N LEU A 178 -6.69 1.83 11.01
CA LEU A 178 -5.74 0.72 10.95
C LEU A 178 -6.33 -0.59 11.49
N ASN A 179 -7.34 -0.52 12.35
CA ASN A 179 -8.07 -1.69 12.88
C ASN A 179 -9.02 -2.34 11.86
N GLU A 180 -9.31 -1.69 10.73
CA GLU A 180 -10.17 -2.24 9.67
C GLU A 180 -9.42 -3.20 8.73
N PHE A 181 -8.09 -3.23 8.78
CA PHE A 181 -7.31 -4.14 7.95
C PHE A 181 -7.41 -5.59 8.43
N VAL A 182 -7.59 -6.50 7.47
CA VAL A 182 -7.74 -7.94 7.75
C VAL A 182 -6.51 -8.70 7.26
N LEU A 183 -5.98 -9.59 8.10
CA LEU A 183 -4.87 -10.47 7.75
C LEU A 183 -5.27 -11.49 6.68
N THR A 184 -4.57 -11.51 5.54
CA THR A 184 -4.86 -12.37 4.38
C THR A 184 -4.53 -13.85 4.63
N ASN A 185 -3.51 -14.14 5.44
CA ASN A 185 -3.09 -15.51 5.78
C ASN A 185 -3.82 -16.10 6.99
N ARG A 186 -5.05 -15.68 7.30
CA ARG A 186 -5.87 -16.43 8.25
C ARG A 186 -6.09 -17.83 7.69
N ARG A 187 -5.21 -18.78 8.04
CA ARG A 187 -5.45 -20.21 7.88
C ARG A 187 -6.73 -20.48 8.64
N HIS A 188 -7.84 -20.56 7.91
CA HIS A 188 -9.03 -21.24 8.40
C HIS A 188 -8.59 -22.69 8.63
N ARG A 189 -8.19 -23.03 9.85
CA ARG A 189 -8.45 -24.37 10.38
C ARG A 189 -9.94 -24.38 10.72
N SER A 190 -10.81 -24.45 9.71
CA SER A 190 -12.14 -24.97 9.98
C SER A 190 -11.95 -26.46 10.22
N SER A 191 -11.83 -26.85 11.50
CA SER A 191 -12.45 -28.09 11.92
C SER A 191 -13.88 -28.04 11.42
N SER A 192 -14.24 -29.04 10.63
CA SER A 192 -15.60 -29.36 10.18
C SER A 192 -16.67 -28.82 11.13
N ILE A 193 -17.42 -27.82 10.67
CA ILE A 193 -18.77 -27.58 11.15
C ILE A 193 -19.66 -28.20 10.09
N SER A 194 -20.17 -29.38 10.43
CA SER A 194 -21.33 -29.97 9.78
C SER A 194 -22.52 -29.05 10.01
N ILE A 195 -23.23 -28.70 8.94
CA ILE A 195 -24.68 -28.49 8.96
C ILE A 195 -25.24 -29.47 7.95
#